data_AF-A0A8S0ZM33-F1
#
_entry.id   AF-A0A8S0ZM33-F1
#
_cell.length_a   1.000
_cell.length_b   1.000
_cell.length_c   1.000
_cell.angle_alpha   90.00
_cell.angle_beta   90.00
_cell.angle_gamma   90.00
#
_symmetry.space_group_name_H-M   'P 1'
#
loop_
_entity.id
_entity.type
_entity.pdbx_description
1 polymer ?
#
loop_
_entity_poly.entity_id
_entity_poly.type
_entity_poly.pdbx_seq_one_letter_code
_entity_poly.pdbx_strand_id
1 'polypeptide(L)'
;MVIKKCFGCKKNITKKSPGLECSRCSKVVHANSECAKLSNKQLSTLRNSNSIEWSCETCLLNTSRRTSYIIPEDDDADEDSDSGTVITHQSTLDHRKLIQDISRELKRR
;
A
#
# COMPACT_ATOMS: atom_id res chain seq x y z
N MET A 1 -30.53 -2.42 14.00
CA MET A 1 -29.44 -2.65 13.02
C MET A 1 -28.81 -1.31 12.69
N VAL A 2 -27.50 -1.14 12.91
CA VAL A 2 -26.81 0.11 12.54
C VAL A 2 -26.53 0.08 11.03
N ILE A 3 -27.16 0.99 10.28
CA ILE A 3 -26.93 1.12 8.84
C ILE A 3 -25.59 1.83 8.64
N LYS A 4 -24.54 1.09 8.26
CA LYS A 4 -23.24 1.69 7.89
C LYS A 4 -23.39 2.48 6.58
N LYS A 5 -22.73 3.64 6.51
CA LYS A 5 -22.66 4.49 5.30
C LYS A 5 -21.30 4.34 4.63
N CYS A 6 -21.30 4.35 3.30
CA CYS A 6 -20.08 4.38 2.50
C CYS A 6 -19.33 5.70 2.74
N PHE A 7 -18.04 5.62 3.04
CA PHE A 7 -17.21 6.80 3.25
C PHE A 7 -16.99 7.60 1.95
N GLY A 8 -16.96 6.91 0.79
CA GLY A 8 -16.75 7.52 -0.53
C GLY A 8 -17.98 8.29 -1.04
N CYS A 9 -19.10 7.59 -1.27
CA CYS A 9 -20.30 8.20 -1.88
C CYS A 9 -21.37 8.66 -0.87
N LYS A 10 -21.14 8.48 0.44
CA LYS A 10 -22.07 8.81 1.55
C LYS A 10 -23.44 8.10 1.52
N LYS A 11 -23.67 7.19 0.57
CA LYS A 11 -24.89 6.35 0.50
C LYS A 11 -24.81 5.17 1.46
N ASN A 12 -25.96 4.60 1.79
CA ASN A 12 -26.06 3.46 2.70
C ASN A 12 -25.46 2.18 2.08
N ILE A 13 -24.81 1.36 2.91
CA ILE A 13 -24.43 0.00 2.55
C ILE A 13 -25.67 -0.89 2.65
N THR A 14 -25.91 -1.74 1.64
CA THR A 14 -27.08 -2.62 1.59
C THR A 14 -26.68 -4.05 1.21
N LYS A 15 -27.61 -5.00 1.32
CA LYS A 15 -27.36 -6.37 0.80
C LYS A 15 -27.06 -6.40 -0.70
N LYS A 16 -27.68 -5.48 -1.49
CA LYS A 16 -27.46 -5.36 -2.94
C LYS A 16 -26.13 -4.67 -3.28
N SER A 17 -25.68 -3.77 -2.40
CA SER A 17 -24.44 -3.01 -2.54
C SER A 17 -23.58 -3.22 -1.29
N PRO A 18 -22.86 -4.36 -1.22
CA PRO A 18 -22.10 -4.72 -0.03
C PRO A 18 -20.96 -3.73 0.25
N GLY A 19 -20.60 -3.64 1.52
CA GLY A 19 -19.51 -2.79 1.98
C GLY A 19 -18.20 -3.57 2.06
N LEU A 20 -17.10 -2.87 1.83
CA LEU A 20 -15.74 -3.33 2.03
C LEU A 20 -15.11 -2.48 3.14
N GLU A 21 -14.58 -3.13 4.18
CA GLU A 21 -14.02 -2.48 5.35
C GLU A 21 -12.49 -2.48 5.30
N CYS A 22 -11.88 -1.31 5.52
CA CYS A 22 -10.43 -1.16 5.51
C CYS A 22 -9.83 -1.73 6.79
N SER A 23 -8.86 -2.64 6.68
CA SER A 23 -8.20 -3.26 7.85
C SER A 23 -7.39 -2.29 8.72
N ARG A 24 -7.08 -1.08 8.21
CA ARG A 24 -6.24 -0.10 8.90
C ARG A 24 -7.03 1.00 9.61
N CYS A 25 -8.07 1.54 8.98
CA CYS A 25 -8.86 2.66 9.52
C CYS A 25 -10.32 2.32 9.79
N SER A 26 -10.74 1.08 9.55
CA SER A 26 -12.10 0.57 9.80
C SER A 26 -13.21 1.34 9.07
N LYS A 27 -12.84 2.19 8.10
CA LYS A 27 -13.78 2.88 7.20
C LYS A 27 -14.36 1.87 6.23
N VAL A 28 -15.66 2.00 5.98
CA VAL A 28 -16.39 1.14 5.04
C VAL A 28 -16.70 1.93 3.77
N VAL A 29 -16.45 1.33 2.62
CA VAL A 29 -16.82 1.85 1.30
C VAL A 29 -17.66 0.81 0.54
N HIS A 30 -18.33 1.18 -0.55
CA HIS A 30 -18.97 0.15 -1.39
C HIS A 30 -17.92 -0.73 -2.07
N ALA A 31 -18.20 -2.03 -2.13
CA ALA A 31 -17.41 -3.02 -2.86
C ALA A 31 -17.67 -2.91 -4.37
N ASN A 32 -17.31 -1.77 -4.97
CA ASN A 32 -17.42 -1.48 -6.40
C ASN A 32 -16.18 -0.72 -6.90
N SER A 33 -16.08 -0.58 -8.22
CA SER A 33 -14.96 0.13 -8.86
C SER A 33 -14.91 1.62 -8.50
N GLU A 34 -16.04 2.27 -8.29
CA GLU A 34 -16.10 3.71 -8.00
C GLU A 34 -15.59 4.05 -6.59
N CYS A 35 -15.99 3.28 -5.58
CA CYS A 35 -15.70 3.59 -4.17
C CYS A 35 -14.44 2.89 -3.66
N ALA A 36 -14.19 1.65 -4.08
CA ALA A 36 -13.02 0.88 -3.64
C ALA A 36 -11.85 0.96 -4.64
N LYS A 37 -12.06 1.47 -5.86
CA LYS A 37 -11.07 1.48 -6.96
C LYS A 37 -10.55 0.09 -7.30
N LEU A 38 -11.41 -0.92 -7.17
CA LEU A 38 -11.09 -2.32 -7.48
C LEU A 38 -11.89 -2.81 -8.67
N SER A 39 -11.26 -3.62 -9.53
CA SER A 39 -11.94 -4.33 -10.60
C SER A 39 -12.86 -5.44 -10.05
N ASN A 40 -13.84 -5.86 -10.86
CA ASN A 40 -14.74 -6.96 -10.50
C ASN A 40 -13.99 -8.27 -10.21
N LYS A 41 -12.87 -8.53 -10.91
CA LYS A 41 -12.02 -9.71 -10.65
C LYS A 41 -11.40 -9.64 -9.25
N GLN A 42 -10.80 -8.51 -8.89
CA GLN A 42 -10.20 -8.30 -7.56
C GLN A 42 -11.24 -8.37 -6.43
N LEU A 43 -12.42 -7.79 -6.64
CA LEU A 43 -13.54 -7.88 -5.70
C LEU A 43 -14.02 -9.32 -5.50
N SER A 44 -14.04 -10.11 -6.56
CA SER A 44 -14.40 -11.54 -6.49
C SER A 44 -13.33 -12.33 -5.73
N THR A 45 -12.05 -12.07 -5.99
CA THR A 45 -10.93 -12.69 -5.26
C THR A 45 -10.98 -12.36 -3.76
N LEU A 46 -11.21 -11.09 -3.41
CA LEU A 46 -11.35 -10.67 -2.01
C LEU A 46 -12.56 -11.31 -1.31
N ARG A 47 -13.67 -11.50 -2.04
CA ARG A 47 -14.87 -12.13 -1.47
C ARG A 47 -14.68 -13.63 -1.21
N ASN A 48 -13.89 -14.30 -2.05
CA ASN A 48 -13.70 -15.74 -1.99
C ASN A 48 -12.48 -16.17 -1.18
N SER A 49 -11.61 -15.23 -0.80
CA SER A 49 -10.41 -15.50 -0.01
C SER A 49 -10.53 -14.92 1.39
N ASN A 50 -10.32 -15.76 2.40
CA ASN A 50 -10.31 -15.33 3.81
C ASN A 50 -8.93 -14.82 4.26
N SER A 51 -7.88 -14.98 3.43
CA SER A 51 -6.51 -14.60 3.77
C SER A 51 -6.08 -13.24 3.21
N ILE A 52 -6.93 -12.60 2.41
CA ILE A 52 -6.61 -11.33 1.76
C ILE A 52 -7.41 -10.21 2.43
N GLU A 53 -6.71 -9.27 3.02
CA GLU A 53 -7.30 -8.06 3.58
C GLU A 53 -7.25 -6.89 2.58
N TRP A 54 -8.25 -6.01 2.65
CA TRP A 54 -8.25 -4.77 1.87
C TRP A 54 -7.87 -3.58 2.74
N SER A 55 -7.07 -2.68 2.17
CA SER A 55 -6.71 -1.38 2.75
C SER A 55 -7.03 -0.27 1.76
N CYS A 56 -7.62 0.82 2.24
CA CYS A 56 -7.93 1.97 1.39
C CYS A 56 -6.66 2.71 0.95
N GLU A 57 -6.76 3.44 -0.17
CA GLU A 57 -5.67 4.19 -0.79
C GLU A 57 -4.93 5.11 0.19
N THR A 58 -5.66 5.84 1.04
CA THR A 58 -5.05 6.72 2.05
C THR A 58 -4.17 5.96 3.03
N CYS A 59 -4.61 4.78 3.46
CA CYS A 59 -3.81 3.92 4.34
C CYS A 59 -2.64 3.28 3.60
N LEU A 60 -2.78 3.00 2.30
CA LEU A 60 -1.71 2.46 1.46
C LEU A 60 -0.60 3.49 1.17
N LEU A 61 -0.95 4.78 1.04
CA LEU A 61 0.03 5.85 0.86
C LEU A 61 0.79 6.15 2.16
N ASN A 62 0.13 6.00 3.31
CA ASN A 62 0.75 6.28 4.61
C ASN A 62 1.59 5.10 5.16
N THR A 63 1.62 3.96 4.44
CA THR A 63 2.51 2.86 4.78
C THR A 63 3.73 2.90 3.86
N SER A 64 4.91 3.06 4.45
CA SER A 64 6.17 2.85 3.73
C SER A 64 6.22 1.39 3.28
N ARG A 65 5.99 1.13 1.99
CA ARG A 65 6.13 -0.22 1.43
C ARG A 65 7.61 -0.54 1.30
N ARG A 66 8.18 -1.23 2.30
CA ARG A 66 9.43 -1.99 2.09
C ARG A 66 9.09 -3.13 1.15
N THR A 67 9.49 -3.03 -0.11
CA THR A 67 9.52 -4.19 -1.00
C THR A 67 10.65 -5.09 -0.53
N SER A 68 10.37 -6.39 -0.36
CA SER A 68 11.38 -7.40 -0.02
C SER A 68 11.94 -8.09 -1.27
N TYR A 69 11.69 -7.52 -2.44
CA TYR A 69 12.11 -8.09 -3.72
C TYR A 69 13.56 -7.70 -4.00
N ILE A 70 14.36 -8.70 -4.35
CA ILE A 70 15.68 -8.52 -4.95
C ILE A 70 15.45 -8.60 -6.46
N ILE A 71 15.76 -7.54 -7.19
CA ILE A 71 15.77 -7.53 -8.66
C ILE A 71 17.24 -7.71 -9.05
N PRO A 72 17.63 -8.88 -9.58
CA PRO A 72 18.97 -9.06 -10.17
C PRO A 72 19.18 -8.00 -11.27
N GLU A 73 20.39 -7.46 -11.39
CA GLU A 73 20.75 -6.66 -12.56
C GLU A 73 20.78 -7.62 -13.76
N ASP A 74 19.83 -7.47 -14.68
CA ASP A 74 19.87 -8.18 -15.97
C ASP A 74 21.01 -7.56 -16.79
N ASP A 75 22.10 -8.30 -16.96
CA ASP A 75 23.29 -7.91 -17.73
C ASP A 75 23.05 -8.11 -19.24
N ASP A 76 21.91 -7.62 -19.74
CA ASP A 76 21.58 -7.63 -21.17
C ASP A 76 21.18 -6.22 -21.61
N ALA A 77 22.12 -5.59 -22.32
CA ALA A 77 21.89 -4.38 -23.07
C ALA A 77 20.83 -4.61 -24.15
N ASP A 78 19.75 -3.82 -24.14
CA ASP A 78 19.03 -3.36 -25.34
C ASP A 78 18.01 -2.26 -24.97
N GLU A 79 17.85 -1.32 -25.90
CA GLU A 79 17.26 0.01 -25.76
C GLU A 79 15.71 0.06 -25.63
N ASP A 80 15.25 1.15 -25.01
CA ASP A 80 13.92 1.78 -25.09
C ASP A 80 12.66 1.02 -24.64
N SER A 81 12.21 1.29 -23.41
CA SER A 81 10.78 1.54 -23.15
C SER A 81 10.49 2.29 -21.85
N ASP A 82 10.02 3.52 -22.08
CA ASP A 82 9.02 4.27 -21.34
C ASP A 82 9.30 4.74 -19.91
N SER A 83 9.00 6.02 -19.73
CA SER A 83 9.34 6.88 -18.61
C SER A 83 8.46 6.57 -17.40
N GLY A 84 8.83 5.53 -16.64
CA GLY A 84 8.35 5.38 -15.27
C GLY A 84 9.27 6.12 -14.31
N THR A 85 9.06 7.42 -14.09
CA THR A 85 9.78 8.18 -13.05
C THR A 85 9.37 7.67 -11.66
N VAL A 86 9.93 6.54 -11.24
CA VAL A 86 9.95 6.15 -9.84
C VAL A 86 10.96 7.10 -9.21
N ILE A 87 10.47 8.17 -8.58
CA ILE A 87 11.30 9.03 -7.74
C ILE A 87 11.76 8.14 -6.58
N THR A 88 12.89 7.50 -6.79
CA THR A 88 13.72 6.88 -5.79
C THR A 88 14.14 7.98 -4.84
N HIS A 89 13.32 8.26 -3.82
CA HIS A 89 13.82 8.85 -2.58
C HIS A 89 14.68 7.77 -1.92
N GLN A 90 15.87 7.55 -2.48
CA GLN A 90 17.00 7.05 -1.72
C GLN A 90 17.16 8.04 -0.57
N SER A 91 16.67 7.66 0.61
CA SER A 91 17.24 8.20 1.83
C SER A 91 18.70 7.79 1.79
N THR A 92 19.56 8.71 1.35
CA THR A 92 21.02 8.60 1.44
C THR A 92 21.40 8.65 2.91
N LEU A 93 21.07 7.59 3.63
CA LEU A 93 21.62 7.34 4.95
C LEU A 93 23.11 7.13 4.72
N ASP A 94 23.90 8.17 5.01
CA ASP A 94 25.34 8.10 4.95
C ASP A 94 25.82 7.13 6.04
N HIS A 95 25.98 5.87 5.64
CA HIS A 95 26.40 4.78 6.50
C HIS A 95 27.75 5.08 7.17
N ARG A 96 28.63 5.90 6.56
CA ARG A 96 29.89 6.30 7.18
C ARG A 96 29.65 7.19 8.40
N LYS A 97 28.71 8.13 8.28
CA LYS A 97 28.33 9.01 9.39
C LYS A 97 27.71 8.22 10.55
N LEU A 98 26.83 7.26 10.25
CA LEU A 98 26.22 6.38 11.25
C LEU A 98 27.27 5.57 12.03
N ILE A 99 28.21 4.94 11.34
CA ILE A 99 29.29 4.16 11.98
C ILE A 99 30.18 5.07 12.85
N GLN A 100 30.45 6.30 12.38
CA GLN A 100 31.25 7.27 13.12
C GLN A 100 30.56 7.73 14.41
N ASP A 101 29.24 7.94 14.38
CA ASP A 101 28.47 8.34 15.55
C ASP A 101 28.37 7.21 16.59
N ILE A 102 28.15 5.96 16.16
CA ILE A 102 28.18 4.78 17.04
C ILE A 102 29.57 4.62 17.69
N SER A 103 30.63 4.76 16.91
CA SER A 103 32.01 4.65 17.41
C SER A 103 32.34 5.74 18.43
N ARG A 104 31.81 6.95 18.25
CA ARG A 104 31.99 8.07 19.17
C ARG A 104 31.25 7.84 20.49
N GLU A 105 30.04 7.28 20.43
CA GLU A 105 29.25 6.99 21.63
C GLU A 105 29.88 5.89 22.47
N LEU A 106 30.40 4.83 21.84
CA LEU A 106 31.11 3.75 22.53
C LEU A 106 32.41 4.23 23.23
N LYS A 107 33.06 5.27 22.71
CA LYS A 107 34.29 5.83 23.29
C LYS A 107 34.05 6.79 24.45
N ARG A 108 32.79 7.19 24.70
CA ARG A 108 32.39 8.06 25.82
C ARG A 108 31.95 7.28 27.07
N ARG A 109 31.87 5.95 26.99
CA ARG A 109 31.72 5.05 28.14
C ARG A 109 33.08 4.51 28.55
#